data_AF-A0A6G4ZT84-F1
#
_entry.id   AF-A0A6G4ZT84-F1
#
_cell.length_a   1.000
_cell.length_b   1.000
_cell.length_c   1.000
_cell.angle_alpha   90.00
_cell.angle_beta   90.00
_cell.angle_gamma   90.00
#
_symmetry.space_group_name_H-M   'P 1'
#
loop_
_entity.id
_entity.type
_entity.pdbx_description
1 polymer ?
#
loop_
_entity_poly.entity_id
_entity_poly.type
_entity_poly.pdbx_seq_one_letter_code
_entity_poly.pdbx_strand_id
1 'polypeptide(L)'
;MTSEMKKWILVFLCFCAVGQASLRLHNDSPYKLRAVIHAADGTYLGEMIILPEHFNTWSEQYPSFGPGGQQYSEQPSRSQTPYTVQWYCLDGGQYGICQNISP
;
A
#
# COMPACT_ATOMS: atom_id res chain seq x y z
N MET A 1 8.45 3.44 -54.11
CA MET A 1 8.12 3.93 -52.75
C MET A 1 7.73 2.70 -51.93
N THR A 2 8.71 2.09 -51.27
CA THR A 2 8.69 0.72 -50.75
C THR A 2 7.96 0.64 -49.41
N SER A 3 7.12 -0.40 -49.25
CA SER A 3 6.23 -0.67 -48.11
C SER A 3 6.94 -1.00 -46.77
N GLU A 4 8.26 -0.82 -46.71
CA GLU A 4 9.13 -1.38 -45.67
C GLU A 4 9.48 -0.38 -44.55
N MET A 5 8.67 0.67 -44.36
CA MET A 5 8.88 1.68 -43.30
C MET A 5 7.68 1.85 -42.37
N LYS A 6 6.79 0.85 -42.30
CA LYS A 6 5.56 0.92 -41.48
C LYS A 6 5.44 -0.14 -40.40
N LYS A 7 6.40 -1.08 -40.33
CA LYS A 7 6.38 -2.20 -39.36
C LYS A 7 7.20 -1.98 -38.08
N TRP A 8 7.95 -0.88 -37.97
CA TRP A 8 8.83 -0.64 -36.81
C TRP A 8 8.26 0.26 -35.71
N ILE A 9 7.08 0.86 -35.90
CA ILE A 9 6.49 1.83 -34.95
C ILE A 9 5.53 1.18 -33.93
N LEU A 10 5.29 -0.14 -34.01
CA LEU A 10 4.42 -0.87 -33.06
C LEU A 10 5.19 -1.58 -31.92
N VAL A 11 6.48 -1.29 -31.74
CA VAL A 11 7.32 -2.00 -30.74
C VAL A 11 7.56 -1.18 -29.45
N PHE A 12 7.09 0.08 -29.36
CA PHE A 12 7.57 0.99 -28.31
C PHE A 12 6.51 1.60 -27.40
N LEU A 13 5.48 0.86 -26.98
CA LEU A 13 4.51 1.37 -26.00
C LEU A 13 3.92 0.28 -25.09
N CYS A 14 4.72 -0.72 -24.72
CA CYS A 14 4.45 -1.51 -23.51
C CYS A 14 5.31 -0.94 -22.36
N PHE A 15 5.11 0.33 -22.05
CA PHE A 15 5.47 0.82 -20.72
C PHE A 15 4.54 0.08 -19.76
N CYS A 16 5.07 -0.98 -19.14
CA CYS A 16 4.44 -1.56 -17.97
C CYS A 16 4.32 -0.42 -16.96
N ALA A 17 3.09 0.08 -16.76
CA ALA A 17 2.80 0.94 -15.64
C ALA A 17 3.10 0.10 -14.39
N VAL A 18 4.29 0.28 -13.82
CA VAL A 18 4.61 -0.23 -12.49
C VAL A 18 3.82 0.65 -11.54
N GLY A 19 2.51 0.40 -11.46
CA GLY A 19 1.59 1.12 -10.59
C GLY A 19 1.95 0.77 -9.16
N GLN A 20 2.64 1.69 -8.48
CA GLN A 20 2.92 1.56 -7.06
C GLN A 20 1.62 1.72 -6.29
N ALA A 21 1.24 0.72 -5.51
CA ALA A 21 -0.01 0.78 -4.76
C ALA A 21 0.13 1.73 -3.55
N SER A 22 -0.97 2.41 -3.25
CA SER A 22 -1.08 3.25 -2.06
C SER A 22 -2.47 3.12 -1.45
N LEU A 23 -2.55 3.34 -0.15
CA LEU A 23 -3.79 3.33 0.63
C LEU A 23 -3.98 4.71 1.25
N ARG A 24 -5.15 5.31 1.00
CA ARG A 24 -5.60 6.50 1.72
C ARG A 24 -6.40 6.05 2.94
N LEU A 25 -5.82 6.22 4.12
CA LEU A 25 -6.37 5.77 5.39
C LEU A 25 -7.04 6.96 6.08
N HIS A 26 -8.32 6.83 6.43
CA HIS A 26 -9.09 7.84 7.15
C HIS A 26 -9.38 7.36 8.57
N ASN A 27 -9.07 8.19 9.56
CA ASN A 27 -9.52 7.97 10.93
C ASN A 27 -10.69 8.92 11.21
N ASP A 28 -11.91 8.42 11.11
CA ASP A 28 -13.17 9.14 11.39
C ASP A 28 -13.62 8.99 12.87
N SER A 29 -12.68 8.56 13.74
CA SER A 29 -12.92 8.41 15.17
C SER A 29 -12.33 9.58 15.96
N PRO A 30 -12.83 9.83 17.19
CA PRO A 30 -12.24 10.84 18.08
C PRO A 30 -10.91 10.40 18.71
N TYR A 31 -10.42 9.20 18.41
CA TYR A 31 -9.23 8.62 19.04
C TYR A 31 -8.02 8.68 18.10
N LYS A 32 -6.83 8.83 18.66
CA LYS A 32 -5.59 8.61 17.91
C LYS A 32 -5.42 7.11 17.69
N LEU A 33 -5.36 6.67 16.43
CA LEU A 33 -5.29 5.24 16.09
C LEU A 33 -3.97 4.90 15.40
N ARG A 34 -3.52 3.67 15.61
CA ARG A 34 -2.43 3.04 14.87
C ARG A 34 -3.04 2.12 13.80
N ALA A 35 -2.79 2.41 12.53
CA ALA A 35 -3.16 1.54 11.42
C ALA A 35 -1.98 0.64 11.05
N VAL A 36 -2.19 -0.67 11.03
CA VAL A 36 -1.20 -1.69 10.67
C VAL A 36 -1.64 -2.36 9.38
N ILE A 37 -0.78 -2.31 8.36
CA ILE A 37 -1.08 -2.79 7.00
C ILE A 37 -0.43 -4.16 6.81
N HIS A 38 -1.21 -5.12 6.33
CA HIS A 38 -0.74 -6.46 5.96
C HIS A 38 -1.08 -6.77 4.50
N ALA A 39 -0.22 -7.54 3.84
CA ALA A 39 -0.48 -8.16 2.55
C ALA A 39 -1.53 -9.27 2.64
N ALA A 40 -1.95 -9.78 1.47
CA ALA A 40 -2.89 -10.88 1.34
C ALA A 40 -2.45 -12.17 2.05
N ASP A 41 -1.14 -12.42 2.15
CA ASP A 41 -0.56 -13.57 2.84
C ASP A 41 -0.34 -13.33 4.35
N GLY A 42 -0.75 -12.15 4.85
CA GLY A 42 -0.56 -11.75 6.25
C GLY A 42 0.80 -11.12 6.54
N THR A 43 1.67 -10.92 5.54
CA THR A 43 2.95 -10.22 5.73
C THR A 43 2.72 -8.80 6.20
N TYR A 44 3.40 -8.38 7.27
CA TYR A 44 3.38 -6.99 7.74
C TYR A 44 4.09 -6.07 6.75
N LEU A 45 3.40 -5.02 6.31
CA LEU A 45 3.90 -4.07 5.31
C LEU A 45 4.23 -2.69 5.89
N GLY A 46 3.80 -2.40 7.10
CA GLY A 46 4.04 -1.12 7.75
C GLY A 46 2.92 -0.72 8.70
N GLU A 47 3.12 0.41 9.35
CA GLU A 47 2.11 1.02 10.22
C GLU A 47 2.24 2.54 10.27
N MET A 48 1.16 3.20 10.68
CA MET A 48 1.19 4.63 10.92
C MET A 48 0.20 5.05 11.99
N ILE A 49 0.55 6.11 12.72
CA ILE A 49 -0.36 6.78 13.63
C ILE A 49 -1.15 7.82 12.83
N ILE A 50 -2.47 7.77 12.95
CA ILE A 50 -3.38 8.70 12.28
C ILE A 50 -4.17 9.45 13.35
N LEU A 51 -4.10 10.77 13.31
CA LEU A 51 -4.81 11.64 14.24
C LEU A 51 -6.33 11.55 14.04
N PRO A 52 -7.15 11.89 15.06
CA PRO A 52 -8.59 12.00 14.90
C PRO A 52 -8.96 12.90 13.72
N GLU A 53 -9.95 12.51 12.92
CA GLU A 53 -10.46 13.28 11.76
C GLU A 53 -9.40 13.60 10.69
N HIS A 54 -8.31 12.82 10.62
CA HIS A 54 -7.24 13.02 9.65
C HIS A 54 -7.10 11.84 8.68
N PHE A 55 -6.46 12.14 7.55
CA PHE A 55 -6.06 11.14 6.55
C PHE A 55 -4.56 11.07 6.46
N ASN A 56 -4.02 9.86 6.35
CA ASN A 56 -2.65 9.63 5.92
C ASN A 56 -2.64 8.72 4.69
N THR A 57 -1.55 8.78 3.92
CA THR A 57 -1.33 7.88 2.77
C THR A 57 -0.17 6.95 3.08
N TRP A 58 -0.43 5.66 3.01
CA TRP A 58 0.60 4.63 3.00
C TRP A 58 0.92 4.26 1.54
N SER A 59 2.18 4.02 1.21
CA SER A 59 2.58 3.51 -0.11
C SER A 59 3.57 2.37 0.03
N GLU A 60 3.50 1.41 -0.90
CA GLU A 60 4.46 0.31 -0.96
C GLU A 60 5.90 0.78 -1.18
N GLN A 61 6.08 1.92 -1.87
CA GLN A 61 7.40 2.46 -2.17
C GLN A 61 8.11 3.03 -0.93
N TYR A 62 7.34 3.63 -0.03
CA TYR A 62 7.84 4.25 1.19
C TYR A 62 7.00 3.78 2.36
N PRO A 63 7.10 2.48 2.73
CA PRO A 63 6.31 1.98 3.82
C PRO A 63 6.75 2.70 5.09
N SER A 64 5.79 3.30 5.79
CA SER A 64 6.05 3.88 7.11
C SER A 64 6.15 2.72 8.09
N PHE A 65 7.27 2.63 8.77
CA PHE A 65 7.52 1.67 9.81
C PHE A 65 7.50 2.44 11.12
N GLY A 66 6.55 2.15 12.00
CA GLY A 66 6.53 2.73 13.34
C GLY A 66 7.78 2.36 14.15
N PRO A 67 7.89 2.79 15.42
CA PRO A 67 9.05 2.50 16.25
C PRO A 67 9.20 0.99 16.46
N GLY A 68 10.08 0.35 15.68
CA GLY A 68 10.36 -1.08 15.70
C GLY A 68 10.10 -1.83 14.39
N GLY A 69 9.51 -1.18 13.38
CA GLY A 69 9.29 -1.82 12.09
C GLY A 69 10.59 -1.98 11.29
N GLN A 70 10.87 -3.20 10.82
CA GLN A 70 11.98 -3.49 9.93
C GLN A 70 11.60 -3.06 8.51
N GLN A 71 12.42 -2.24 7.86
CA GLN A 71 12.26 -1.94 6.44
C GLN A 71 12.59 -3.20 5.63
N TYR A 72 11.57 -3.86 5.09
CA TYR A 72 11.79 -4.92 4.11
C TYR A 72 12.26 -4.29 2.79
N SER A 73 13.54 -4.48 2.47
CA SER A 73 14.20 -3.87 1.30
C SER A 73 13.96 -4.63 -0.01
N GLU A 74 13.22 -5.73 0.02
CA GLU A 74 12.99 -6.55 -1.17
C GLU A 74 11.62 -6.24 -1.76
N GLN A 75 11.63 -5.89 -3.04
CA GLN A 75 10.41 -5.75 -3.82
C GLN A 75 9.76 -7.13 -3.93
N PRO A 76 8.51 -7.30 -3.48
CA PRO A 76 7.89 -8.61 -3.40
C PRO A 76 7.73 -9.20 -4.80
N SER A 77 8.14 -10.46 -4.96
CA SER A 77 7.99 -11.19 -6.23
C SER A 77 6.54 -11.63 -6.51
N ARG A 78 5.58 -11.24 -5.67
CA ARG A 78 4.17 -11.67 -5.70
C ARG A 78 3.25 -10.49 -5.39
N SER A 79 1.98 -10.61 -5.81
CA SER A 79 0.96 -9.60 -5.50
C SER A 79 0.77 -9.48 -3.98
N GLN A 80 0.84 -8.26 -3.46
CA GLN A 80 0.58 -7.96 -2.05
C GLN A 80 -0.91 -7.75 -1.76
N THR A 81 -1.71 -7.52 -2.80
CA THR A 81 -3.15 -7.30 -2.70
C THR A 81 -3.94 -8.62 -2.70
N PRO A 82 -5.13 -8.65 -2.07
CA PRO A 82 -5.74 -7.56 -1.32
C PRO A 82 -5.05 -7.28 0.02
N TYR A 83 -5.09 -6.02 0.49
CA TYR A 83 -4.55 -5.67 1.80
C TYR A 83 -5.56 -5.91 2.92
N THR A 84 -5.02 -6.05 4.13
CA THR A 84 -5.76 -5.94 5.39
C THR A 84 -5.18 -4.80 6.22
N VAL A 85 -6.04 -3.89 6.69
CA VAL A 85 -5.65 -2.81 7.61
C VAL A 85 -6.31 -3.07 8.96
N GLN A 86 -5.48 -3.30 9.97
CA GLN A 86 -5.93 -3.45 11.36
C GLN A 86 -5.70 -2.15 12.11
N TRP A 87 -6.73 -1.66 12.77
CA TRP A 87 -6.70 -0.43 13.54
C TRP A 87 -6.63 -0.76 15.03
N TYR A 88 -5.71 -0.09 15.71
CA TYR A 88 -5.48 -0.27 17.14
C TYR A 88 -5.55 1.08 17.87
N CYS A 89 -6.12 1.07 19.06
CA CYS A 89 -5.87 2.10 20.06
C CYS A 89 -4.39 2.07 20.47
N LEU A 90 -3.85 3.20 20.92
CA LEU A 90 -2.42 3.27 21.28
C LEU A 90 -2.04 2.46 22.52
N ASP A 91 -3.00 2.07 23.34
CA ASP A 91 -2.84 1.14 24.45
C ASP A 91 -2.78 -0.33 24.02
N GLY A 92 -2.93 -0.60 22.71
CA GLY A 92 -2.85 -1.93 22.11
C GLY A 92 -4.20 -2.61 21.89
N GLY A 93 -5.31 -2.02 22.33
CA GLY A 93 -6.64 -2.55 22.05
C GLY A 93 -6.98 -2.53 20.56
N GLN A 94 -7.56 -3.60 20.02
CA GLN A 94 -8.02 -3.61 18.63
C GLN A 94 -9.28 -2.75 18.50
N TYR A 95 -9.24 -1.76 17.61
CA TYR A 95 -10.37 -0.87 17.31
C TYR A 95 -11.24 -1.42 16.18
N GLY A 96 -10.62 -1.90 15.10
CA GLY A 96 -11.35 -2.37 13.92
C GLY A 96 -10.45 -2.99 12.86
N ILE A 97 -11.04 -3.59 11.84
CA ILE A 97 -10.32 -4.23 10.73
C ILE A 97 -11.03 -3.90 9.42
N CYS A 98 -10.26 -3.51 8.41
CA CYS A 98 -10.68 -3.42 7.01
C CYS A 98 -9.95 -4.52 6.22
N GLN A 99 -10.71 -5.38 5.52
CA GLN A 99 -10.17 -6.51 4.75
C GLN A 99 -10.51 -6.37 3.26
N ASN A 100 -9.84 -7.17 2.43
CA ASN A 100 -10.10 -7.25 0.98
C ASN A 100 -9.90 -5.90 0.25
N ILE A 101 -8.88 -5.12 0.64
CA ILE A 101 -8.64 -3.79 0.08
C ILE A 101 -7.81 -3.89 -1.21
N SER A 102 -8.49 -3.62 -2.32
CA SER A 102 -8.02 -3.40 -3.70
C SER A 102 -7.57 -1.96 -4.02
N PRO A 103 -6.34 -1.63 -4.48
CA PRO A 103 -6.05 -0.34 -5.14
C PRO A 103 -6.83 -0.11 -6.44
#